data_AF-A0A5Q4E9C5-F1
#
_entry.id   AF-A0A5Q4E9C5-F1
#
_cell.length_a   1.000
_cell.length_b   1.000
_cell.length_c   1.000
_cell.angle_alpha   90.00
_cell.angle_beta   90.00
_cell.angle_gamma   90.00
#
_symmetry.space_group_name_H-M   'P 1'
#
loop_
_entity.id
_entity.type
_entity.pdbx_description
1 polymer ?
#
loop_
_entity_poly.entity_id
_entity_poly.type
_entity_poly.pdbx_seq_one_letter_code
_entity_poly.pdbx_strand_id
1 'polypeptide(L)' 'MTKADLSHANLYWANLRHANLSEANLEGANLVGAKFCQTLMPDGTRRDSNCPLVPNAG' A
#
# COMPACT_ATOMS: atom_id res chain seq x y z
N MET A 1 1.33 -6.70 18.16
CA MET A 1 0.36 -6.10 17.21
C MET A 1 -0.21 -7.23 16.37
N THR A 2 -1.53 -7.35 16.30
CA THR A 2 -2.22 -8.34 15.48
C THR A 2 -2.08 -7.97 14.00
N LYS A 3 -1.88 -8.97 13.14
CA LYS A 3 -1.88 -8.80 11.69
C LYS A 3 -3.17 -8.10 11.25
N ALA A 4 -3.06 -7.09 10.39
CA ALA A 4 -4.24 -6.43 9.81
C ALA A 4 -4.89 -7.38 8.80
N ASP A 5 -6.14 -7.76 9.03
CA ASP A 5 -6.93 -8.49 8.05
C ASP A 5 -7.66 -7.49 7.15
N LEU A 6 -7.19 -7.39 5.91
CA LEU A 6 -7.79 -6.58 4.85
C LEU A 6 -8.29 -7.49 3.71
N SER A 7 -8.51 -8.78 4.00
CA SER A 7 -9.04 -9.71 3.01
C SER A 7 -10.39 -9.23 2.49
N HIS A 8 -10.57 -9.31 1.16
CA HIS A 8 -11.75 -8.83 0.45
C HIS A 8 -12.10 -7.34 0.65
N ALA A 9 -11.20 -6.54 1.23
CA ALA A 9 -11.43 -5.12 1.43
C ALA A 9 -11.52 -4.38 0.08
N ASN A 10 -12.47 -3.46 -0.02
CA ASN A 10 -12.53 -2.56 -1.16
C ASN A 10 -11.58 -1.38 -0.96
N LEU A 11 -10.40 -1.44 -1.57
CA LEU A 11 -9.37 -0.41 -1.55
C LEU A 11 -9.27 0.32 -2.90
N TYR A 12 -10.36 0.34 -3.67
CA TYR A 12 -10.45 1.02 -4.95
C TYR A 12 -10.09 2.51 -4.77
N TRP A 13 -9.06 2.98 -5.49
CA TRP A 13 -8.50 4.34 -5.37
C TRP A 13 -7.99 4.74 -3.98
N ALA A 14 -7.78 3.78 -3.07
CA ALA A 14 -7.28 4.08 -1.73
C ALA A 14 -5.90 4.75 -1.78
N ASN A 15 -5.69 5.73 -0.90
CA ASN A 15 -4.39 6.35 -0.70
C ASN A 15 -3.59 5.56 0.35
N LEU A 16 -2.70 4.67 -0.09
CA LEU A 16 -1.87 3.81 0.76
C LEU A 16 -0.44 4.33 0.87
N ARG A 17 -0.20 5.60 0.56
CA ARG A 17 1.13 6.22 0.65
C ARG A 17 1.62 6.18 2.09
N HIS A 18 2.89 5.77 2.27
CA HIS A 18 3.58 5.56 3.54
C HIS A 18 2.91 4.53 4.47
N ALA A 19 1.94 3.76 3.98
CA ALA A 19 1.28 2.74 4.79
C ALA A 19 2.24 1.57 5.07
N ASN A 20 2.15 1.03 6.28
CA ASN A 20 2.78 -0.24 6.62
C ASN A 20 1.72 -1.35 6.56
N LEU A 21 1.77 -2.15 5.50
CA LEU A 21 0.96 -3.34 5.30
C LEU A 21 1.79 -4.62 5.52
N SER A 22 2.93 -4.52 6.21
CA SER A 22 3.73 -5.70 6.58
C SER A 22 2.83 -6.70 7.32
N GLU A 23 2.89 -7.95 6.88
CA GLU A 23 2.09 -9.05 7.43
C GLU A 23 0.56 -8.90 7.30
N ALA A 24 0.06 -7.89 6.58
CA ALA A 24 -1.37 -7.74 6.35
C ALA A 24 -1.91 -8.81 5.38
N ASN A 25 -3.09 -9.35 5.64
CA ASN A 25 -3.77 -10.20 4.66
C ASN A 25 -4.47 -9.31 3.62
N LEU A 26 -4.03 -9.36 2.36
CA LEU A 26 -4.65 -8.64 1.23
C LEU A 26 -5.35 -9.59 0.24
N GLU A 27 -5.59 -10.85 0.63
CA GLU A 27 -6.28 -11.83 -0.21
C GLU A 27 -7.62 -11.28 -0.71
N GLY A 28 -7.81 -11.26 -2.03
CA GLY A 28 -9.05 -10.78 -2.65
C GLY A 28 -9.33 -9.28 -2.49
N ALA A 29 -8.42 -8.48 -1.93
CA ALA A 29 -8.61 -7.05 -1.79
C ALA A 29 -8.64 -6.36 -3.18
N ASN A 30 -9.58 -5.44 -3.39
CA ASN A 30 -9.63 -4.64 -4.61
C ASN A 30 -8.64 -3.48 -4.51
N LEU A 31 -7.44 -3.62 -5.09
CA LEU A 31 -6.39 -2.61 -5.10
C LEU A 31 -6.36 -1.77 -6.39
N VAL A 32 -7.38 -1.88 -7.25
CA VAL A 32 -7.41 -1.14 -8.52
C VAL A 32 -7.38 0.37 -8.26
N GLY A 33 -6.43 1.06 -8.88
CA GLY A 33 -6.25 2.51 -8.72
C GLY A 33 -5.64 2.95 -7.38
N ALA A 34 -5.33 2.03 -6.47
CA ALA A 34 -4.72 2.37 -5.19
C ALA A 34 -3.33 3.01 -5.39
N LYS A 35 -3.00 3.99 -4.54
CA LYS A 35 -1.75 4.74 -4.61
C LYS A 35 -0.74 4.16 -3.62
N PHE A 36 0.31 3.55 -4.15
CA PHE A 36 1.42 3.04 -3.36
C PHE A 36 2.63 3.97 -3.56
N CYS A 37 3.09 4.56 -2.47
CA CYS A 37 4.31 5.34 -2.43
C CYS A 37 4.89 5.11 -1.06
N GLN A 38 6.12 4.63 -0.98
CA GLN A 38 6.75 4.33 0.29
C GLN A 38 5.95 3.33 1.14
N THR A 39 5.17 2.47 0.50
CA THR A 39 4.29 1.50 1.16
C THR A 39 5.03 0.20 1.40
N LEU A 40 5.02 -0.34 2.62
CA LEU A 40 5.56 -1.67 2.93
C LEU A 40 4.47 -2.72 2.69
N MET A 41 4.71 -3.64 1.77
CA MET A 41 3.76 -4.69 1.37
C MET A 41 3.85 -5.92 2.28
N PRO A 42 2.87 -6.84 2.24
CA PRO A 42 2.87 -8.04 3.08
C PRO A 42 4.08 -8.96 2.88
N ASP A 43 4.68 -8.97 1.69
CA ASP A 43 5.89 -9.72 1.37
C ASP A 43 7.19 -9.03 1.85
N GLY A 44 7.07 -7.90 2.54
CA GLY A 44 8.18 -7.10 3.02
C GLY A 44 8.80 -6.19 1.96
N THR A 45 8.28 -6.17 0.73
CA THR A 45 8.77 -5.27 -0.32
C THR A 45 8.22 -3.86 -0.16
N ARG A 46 8.99 -2.86 -0.60
CA ARG A 46 8.52 -1.48 -0.66
C ARG A 46 7.96 -1.19 -2.05
N ARG A 47 6.74 -0.65 -2.12
CA ARG A 47 6.06 -0.34 -3.38
C ARG A 47 5.93 1.17 -3.58
N ASP A 48 6.45 1.62 -4.73
CA ASP A 48 6.56 3.04 -5.12
C ASP A 48 5.91 3.33 -6.50
N SER A 49 4.72 2.82 -6.76
CA SER A 49 4.08 2.86 -8.08
C SER A 49 3.30 4.15 -8.40
N ASN A 50 3.04 5.02 -7.41
CA ASN A 50 2.28 6.27 -7.58
C ASN A 50 2.77 7.36 -6.62
N CYS A 51 4.09 7.41 -6.40
CA CYS A 51 4.72 8.53 -5.71
C CYS A 51 4.55 9.80 -6.55
N PRO A 52 4.11 10.93 -5.95
CA PRO A 52 4.39 12.20 -6.59
C PRO A 52 5.91 12.26 -6.79
N LEU A 53 6.36 12.59 -8.00
CA LEU A 53 7.74 13.01 -8.22
C LEU A 53 8.01 14.05 -7.15
N VAL A 54 8.88 13.75 -6.19
CA VAL A 54 9.36 14.77 -5.27
C VAL A 54 10.04 15.81 -6.16
N PRO A 55 9.47 17.02 -6.34
CA PRO A 55 10.24 18.08 -6.94
C PRO A 55 11.23 18.48 -5.82
N ASN A 56 12.52 18.47 -6.13
CA ASN A 56 13.62 18.93 -5.28
C ASN A 56 14.20 17.85 -4.34
N ALA A 57 15.09 17.04 -4.91
CA ALA A 57 16.38 16.84 -4.24
C ALA A 57 17.14 18.18 -4.35
N GLY A 58 17.05 19.00 -3.31
CA GLY A 58 17.90 20.16 -3.08
C GLY A 58 18.89 19.84 -1.98
#